data_AF-A0A0B8PP96-F1
#
_entry.id   AF-A0A0B8PP96-F1
#
_cell.length_a   1.000
_cell.length_b   1.000
_cell.length_c   1.000
_cell.angle_alpha   90.00
_cell.angle_beta   90.00
_cell.angle_gamma   90.00
#
_symmetry.space_group_name_H-M   'P 1'
#
loop_
_entity.id
_entity.type
_entity.pdbx_description
1 polymer ?
#
loop_
_entity_poly.entity_id
_entity_poly.type
_entity_poly.pdbx_seq_one_letter_code
_entity_poly.pdbx_strand_id
1 'polypeptide(L)'
;MLREGAEFLMEYRTDQLHNHEMKINATIGVIGMILDEQSYLDFALNTDYGIHYQLNHGATPEGMWFEGSIHYHYYALQALLNFEKLACGTPYSVMSNPNFLKMLKLPLNLVLNTGSFPRLNDCIAGQEQLTHAHLFEFAYKEAPCDLFASALASIYQNISRDNIDALLYGVETLPEAKPLTCQSIHTEPAGISIEYNQQANNAVLFKHAPYGGEHDHYDRLGLLLTRNGKEILPDLGTTGYGAELHYGYYKNTATHNTLVVNQQNQSPINPELNSYQKESGYTLIDAR
;
A
#
# COMPACT_ATOMS: atom_id res chain seq x y z
N MET A 1 -24.97 -19.62 -9.78
CA MET A 1 -24.52 -18.27 -9.33
C MET A 1 -23.01 -18.08 -9.40
N LEU A 2 -22.17 -19.00 -8.89
CA LEU A 2 -20.71 -18.79 -8.91
C LEU A 2 -20.11 -18.79 -10.33
N ARG A 3 -20.53 -19.72 -11.20
CA ARG A 3 -20.04 -19.79 -12.59
C ARG A 3 -20.41 -18.54 -13.36
N GLU A 4 -21.67 -18.15 -13.31
CA GLU A 4 -22.22 -16.97 -13.98
C GLU A 4 -21.53 -15.68 -13.50
N GLY A 5 -21.18 -15.61 -12.21
CA GLY A 5 -20.37 -14.53 -11.68
C GLY A 5 -18.94 -14.50 -12.24
N ALA A 6 -18.27 -15.65 -12.32
CA ALA A 6 -16.94 -15.75 -12.91
C ALA A 6 -16.94 -15.38 -14.41
N GLU A 7 -17.88 -15.92 -15.19
CA GLU A 7 -18.03 -15.60 -16.62
C GLU A 7 -18.26 -14.10 -16.84
N PHE A 8 -19.14 -13.49 -16.04
CA PHE A 8 -19.37 -12.04 -16.09
C PHE A 8 -18.07 -11.28 -15.76
N LEU A 9 -17.38 -11.65 -14.69
CA LEU A 9 -16.15 -10.97 -14.32
C LEU A 9 -15.06 -11.12 -15.40
N MET A 10 -14.95 -12.29 -16.03
CA MET A 10 -14.02 -12.53 -17.14
C MET A 10 -14.36 -11.70 -18.38
N GLU A 11 -15.65 -11.52 -18.69
CA GLU A 11 -16.12 -10.72 -19.84
C GLU A 11 -15.81 -9.22 -19.69
N TYR A 12 -15.87 -8.68 -18.46
CA TYR A 12 -15.70 -7.25 -18.19
C TYR A 12 -14.35 -6.87 -17.58
N ARG A 13 -13.45 -7.85 -17.40
CA ARG A 13 -12.08 -7.64 -16.95
C ARG A 13 -11.33 -6.78 -17.96
N THR A 14 -10.64 -5.72 -17.51
CA THR A 14 -9.85 -4.86 -18.38
C THR A 14 -8.36 -5.20 -18.31
N ASP A 15 -7.68 -5.13 -19.46
CA ASP A 15 -6.24 -5.39 -19.57
C ASP A 15 -5.40 -4.22 -19.02
N GLN A 16 -5.34 -4.09 -17.70
CA GLN A 16 -4.64 -3.02 -17.00
C GLN A 16 -4.03 -3.44 -15.65
N LEU A 17 -2.96 -2.76 -15.25
CA LEU A 17 -2.52 -2.75 -13.86
C LEU A 17 -3.52 -1.91 -13.06
N HIS A 18 -4.20 -2.51 -12.08
CA HIS A 18 -5.18 -1.80 -11.25
C HIS A 18 -5.61 -2.66 -10.07
N ASN A 19 -5.91 -2.02 -8.93
CA ASN A 19 -6.52 -2.69 -7.79
C ASN A 19 -7.86 -3.39 -8.12
N HIS A 20 -8.63 -2.91 -9.11
CA HIS A 20 -9.86 -3.54 -9.57
C HIS A 20 -9.59 -4.91 -10.21
N GLU A 21 -8.60 -4.98 -11.09
CA GLU A 21 -8.25 -6.23 -11.75
C GLU A 21 -7.65 -7.23 -10.76
N MET A 22 -6.91 -6.77 -9.74
CA MET A 22 -6.48 -7.64 -8.64
C MET A 22 -7.68 -8.27 -7.91
N LYS A 23 -8.76 -7.51 -7.67
CA LYS A 23 -10.01 -8.01 -7.05
C LYS A 23 -10.76 -8.99 -7.95
N ILE A 24 -10.85 -8.66 -9.24
CA ILE A 24 -11.50 -9.51 -10.23
C ILE A 24 -10.76 -10.85 -10.33
N ASN A 25 -9.44 -10.82 -10.56
CA ASN A 25 -8.64 -12.03 -10.67
C ASN A 25 -8.67 -12.86 -9.38
N ALA A 26 -8.53 -12.25 -8.20
CA ALA A 26 -8.62 -12.96 -6.93
C ALA A 26 -9.98 -13.65 -6.74
N THR A 27 -11.08 -12.98 -7.12
CA THR A 27 -12.43 -13.52 -7.05
C THR A 27 -12.61 -14.71 -7.99
N ILE A 28 -12.20 -14.57 -9.26
CA ILE A 28 -12.26 -15.65 -10.26
C ILE A 28 -11.40 -16.84 -9.80
N GLY A 29 -10.20 -16.59 -9.26
CA GLY A 29 -9.31 -17.64 -8.74
C GLY A 29 -9.94 -18.39 -7.56
N VAL A 30 -10.58 -17.68 -6.62
CA VAL A 30 -11.33 -18.31 -5.52
C VAL A 30 -12.48 -19.17 -6.04
N ILE A 31 -13.25 -18.67 -7.02
CA ILE A 31 -14.34 -19.44 -7.65
C ILE A 31 -13.78 -20.70 -8.34
N GLY A 32 -12.66 -20.56 -9.06
CA GLY A 32 -11.96 -21.67 -9.70
C GLY A 32 -11.56 -22.77 -8.71
N MET A 33 -11.01 -22.41 -7.55
CA MET A 33 -10.68 -23.38 -6.49
C MET A 33 -11.92 -24.05 -5.90
N ILE A 34 -13.00 -23.30 -5.65
CA ILE A 34 -14.24 -23.84 -5.06
C ILE A 34 -14.93 -24.82 -6.00
N LEU A 35 -14.89 -24.54 -7.32
CA LEU A 35 -15.59 -25.32 -8.34
C LEU A 35 -14.71 -26.38 -9.02
N ASP A 36 -13.43 -26.47 -8.66
CA ASP A 36 -12.42 -27.29 -9.34
C ASP A 36 -12.38 -27.01 -10.86
N GLU A 37 -12.44 -25.71 -11.22
CA GLU A 37 -12.52 -25.24 -12.60
C GLU A 37 -11.18 -24.64 -13.03
N GLN A 38 -10.35 -25.46 -13.68
CA GLN A 38 -9.00 -25.07 -14.09
C GLN A 38 -8.98 -23.88 -15.04
N SER A 39 -9.99 -23.73 -15.90
CA SER A 39 -10.08 -22.60 -16.83
C SER A 39 -10.16 -21.25 -16.12
N TYR A 40 -10.85 -21.18 -14.98
CA TYR A 40 -10.93 -19.97 -14.15
C TYR A 40 -9.62 -19.69 -13.42
N LEU A 41 -8.93 -20.73 -12.95
CA LEU A 41 -7.61 -20.59 -12.31
C LEU A 41 -6.57 -20.08 -13.30
N ASP A 42 -6.55 -20.65 -14.50
CA ASP A 42 -5.65 -20.22 -15.58
C ASP A 42 -5.95 -18.77 -15.99
N PHE A 43 -7.22 -18.38 -16.09
CA PHE A 43 -7.60 -17.01 -16.37
C PHE A 43 -7.08 -16.05 -15.27
N ALA A 44 -7.36 -16.36 -14.01
CA ALA A 44 -7.03 -15.50 -12.87
C ALA A 44 -5.52 -15.34 -12.67
N LEU A 45 -4.74 -16.41 -12.86
CA LEU A 45 -3.32 -16.45 -12.53
C LEU A 45 -2.43 -16.05 -13.71
N ASN A 46 -2.72 -16.59 -14.91
CA ASN A 46 -1.73 -16.76 -15.97
C ASN A 46 -1.98 -15.90 -17.21
N THR A 47 -3.14 -15.26 -17.35
CA THR A 47 -3.38 -14.33 -18.46
C THR A 47 -2.62 -13.02 -18.26
N ASP A 48 -2.47 -12.24 -19.35
CA ASP A 48 -1.96 -10.87 -19.24
C ASP A 48 -2.78 -10.12 -18.19
N TYR A 49 -2.12 -9.38 -17.30
CA TYR A 49 -2.71 -8.72 -16.11
C TYR A 49 -3.38 -9.65 -15.07
N GLY A 50 -3.17 -10.97 -15.15
CA GLY A 50 -3.50 -11.94 -14.10
C GLY A 50 -2.68 -11.71 -12.83
N ILE A 51 -2.92 -12.47 -11.76
CA ILE A 51 -2.26 -12.28 -10.45
C ILE A 51 -0.73 -12.28 -10.59
N HIS A 52 -0.15 -13.20 -11.37
CA HIS A 52 1.30 -13.21 -11.57
C HIS A 52 1.79 -11.95 -12.29
N TYR A 53 1.05 -11.47 -13.29
CA TYR A 53 1.41 -10.25 -13.99
C TYR A 53 1.32 -9.03 -13.07
N GLN A 54 0.22 -8.88 -12.32
CA GLN A 54 0.04 -7.79 -11.36
C GLN A 54 1.13 -7.79 -10.28
N LEU A 55 1.51 -8.96 -9.76
CA LEU A 55 2.61 -9.07 -8.80
C LEU A 55 3.96 -8.70 -9.40
N ASN A 56 4.21 -9.07 -10.65
CA ASN A 56 5.51 -8.86 -11.30
C ASN A 56 5.71 -7.44 -11.85
N HIS A 57 4.62 -6.73 -12.16
CA HIS A 57 4.67 -5.44 -12.85
C HIS A 57 3.92 -4.31 -12.13
N GLY A 58 3.03 -4.63 -11.18
CA GLY A 58 2.18 -3.66 -10.47
C GLY A 58 2.83 -3.04 -9.23
N ALA A 59 4.03 -3.46 -8.85
CA ALA A 59 4.76 -2.90 -7.73
C ALA A 59 6.19 -2.54 -8.07
N THR A 60 6.74 -1.55 -7.37
CA THR A 60 8.15 -1.19 -7.46
C THR A 60 9.05 -2.32 -6.94
N PRO A 61 10.36 -2.31 -7.25
CA PRO A 61 11.29 -3.33 -6.74
C PRO A 61 11.32 -3.50 -5.22
N GLU A 62 10.98 -2.46 -4.45
CA GLU A 62 10.86 -2.48 -2.98
C GLU A 62 9.47 -2.93 -2.49
N GLY A 63 8.47 -2.96 -3.38
CA GLY A 63 7.13 -3.47 -3.11
C GLY A 63 6.03 -2.41 -3.06
N MET A 64 6.25 -1.16 -3.50
CA MET A 64 5.17 -0.17 -3.48
C MET A 64 4.21 -0.42 -4.63
N TRP A 65 2.91 -0.59 -4.35
CA TRP A 65 1.88 -0.65 -5.38
C TRP A 65 1.90 0.63 -6.23
N PHE A 66 1.79 0.49 -7.55
CA PHE A 66 2.03 1.57 -8.51
C PHE A 66 1.12 2.79 -8.32
N GLU A 67 -0.08 2.62 -7.75
CA GLU A 67 -1.03 3.71 -7.49
C GLU A 67 -0.53 4.72 -6.43
N GLY A 68 0.57 4.41 -5.72
CA GLY A 68 1.26 5.33 -4.81
C GLY A 68 0.50 5.67 -3.52
N SER A 69 -0.78 5.29 -3.40
CA SER A 69 -1.57 5.38 -2.18
C SER A 69 -1.37 4.15 -1.29
N ILE A 70 -1.09 4.38 -0.01
CA ILE A 70 -1.00 3.30 0.99
C ILE A 70 -2.37 2.65 1.20
N HIS A 71 -3.46 3.41 1.08
CA HIS A 71 -4.81 2.84 1.16
C HIS A 71 -5.03 1.84 0.02
N TYR A 72 -4.77 2.25 -1.22
CA TYR A 72 -4.96 1.38 -2.38
C TYR A 72 -3.96 0.23 -2.46
N HIS A 73 -2.76 0.41 -1.92
CA HIS A 73 -1.83 -0.68 -1.68
C HIS A 73 -2.48 -1.79 -0.84
N TYR A 74 -3.02 -1.44 0.33
CA TYR A 74 -3.69 -2.43 1.19
C TYR A 74 -5.01 -2.93 0.60
N TYR A 75 -5.69 -2.12 -0.21
CA TYR A 75 -6.90 -2.52 -0.93
C TYR A 75 -6.62 -3.62 -1.97
N ALA A 76 -5.50 -3.51 -2.71
CA ALA A 76 -5.03 -4.54 -3.63
C ALA A 76 -4.52 -5.78 -2.88
N LEU A 77 -3.74 -5.60 -1.81
CA LEU A 77 -3.27 -6.71 -0.98
C LEU A 77 -4.42 -7.49 -0.35
N GLN A 78 -5.49 -6.83 0.09
CA GLN A 78 -6.65 -7.52 0.65
C GLN A 78 -7.24 -8.53 -0.35
N ALA A 79 -7.33 -8.17 -1.62
CA ALA A 79 -7.81 -9.08 -2.66
C ALA A 79 -6.87 -10.28 -2.83
N LEU A 80 -5.58 -10.00 -2.99
CA LEU A 80 -4.53 -11.01 -3.14
C LEU A 80 -4.50 -11.98 -1.95
N LEU A 81 -4.60 -11.48 -0.72
CA LEU A 81 -4.55 -12.29 0.49
C LEU A 81 -5.83 -13.11 0.70
N ASN A 82 -6.98 -12.63 0.25
CA ASN A 82 -8.21 -13.42 0.26
C ASN A 82 -8.11 -14.63 -0.70
N PHE A 83 -7.47 -14.45 -1.86
CA PHE A 83 -7.12 -15.58 -2.72
C PHE A 83 -6.09 -16.50 -2.07
N GLU A 84 -5.00 -15.94 -1.54
CA GLU A 84 -3.89 -16.72 -0.99
C GLU A 84 -4.30 -17.54 0.25
N LYS A 85 -5.23 -17.05 1.08
CA LYS A 85 -5.80 -17.80 2.21
C LYS A 85 -6.41 -19.14 1.79
N LEU A 86 -6.91 -19.26 0.56
CA LEU A 86 -7.42 -20.52 -0.01
C LEU A 86 -6.36 -21.26 -0.83
N ALA A 87 -5.52 -20.52 -1.56
CA ALA A 87 -4.50 -21.11 -2.43
C ALA A 87 -3.28 -21.65 -1.66
N CYS A 88 -3.05 -21.21 -0.43
CA CYS A 88 -1.92 -21.61 0.40
C CYS A 88 -1.88 -23.14 0.58
N GLY A 89 -0.70 -23.72 0.32
CA GLY A 89 -0.50 -25.18 0.35
C GLY A 89 -0.97 -25.92 -0.91
N THR A 90 -1.53 -25.21 -1.89
CA THR A 90 -1.87 -25.74 -3.22
C THR A 90 -0.82 -25.32 -4.27
N PRO A 91 -0.79 -25.94 -5.46
CA PRO A 91 0.05 -25.48 -6.57
C PRO A 91 -0.27 -24.06 -7.08
N TYR A 92 -1.41 -23.48 -6.70
CA TYR A 92 -1.86 -22.15 -7.13
C TYR A 92 -1.39 -21.02 -6.22
N SER A 93 -0.78 -21.34 -5.07
CA SER A 93 -0.22 -20.35 -4.14
C SER A 93 0.80 -19.45 -4.85
N VAL A 94 0.70 -18.14 -4.62
CA VAL A 94 1.62 -17.14 -5.19
C VAL A 94 2.59 -16.58 -4.15
N MET A 95 2.55 -17.05 -2.92
CA MET A 95 3.41 -16.58 -1.82
C MET A 95 4.92 -16.77 -2.08
N SER A 96 5.29 -17.72 -2.95
CA SER A 96 6.68 -17.91 -3.38
C SER A 96 7.21 -16.78 -4.27
N ASN A 97 6.32 -15.95 -4.84
CA ASN A 97 6.72 -14.77 -5.58
C ASN A 97 7.36 -13.75 -4.62
N PRO A 98 8.61 -13.31 -4.84
CA PRO A 98 9.29 -12.38 -3.94
C PRO A 98 8.55 -11.04 -3.77
N ASN A 99 7.77 -10.59 -4.75
CA ASN A 99 7.02 -9.35 -4.66
C ASN A 99 5.85 -9.44 -3.67
N PHE A 100 5.32 -10.64 -3.41
CA PHE A 100 4.28 -10.86 -2.40
C PHE A 100 4.73 -10.36 -1.01
N LEU A 101 5.91 -10.83 -0.56
CA LEU A 101 6.46 -10.43 0.73
C LEU A 101 6.93 -8.97 0.74
N LYS A 102 7.45 -8.45 -0.37
CA LYS A 102 7.87 -7.05 -0.46
C LYS A 102 6.68 -6.11 -0.28
N MET A 103 5.57 -6.38 -0.95
CA MET A 103 4.35 -5.58 -0.81
C MET A 103 3.83 -5.58 0.63
N LEU A 104 3.77 -6.74 1.30
CA LEU A 104 3.37 -6.80 2.71
C LEU A 104 4.27 -5.98 3.65
N LYS A 105 5.57 -5.90 3.36
CA LYS A 105 6.57 -5.30 4.25
C LYS A 105 6.74 -3.81 4.05
N LEU A 106 6.73 -3.31 2.81
CA LEU A 106 7.14 -1.93 2.54
C LEU A 106 6.31 -0.89 3.32
N PRO A 107 4.96 -0.88 3.26
CA PRO A 107 4.18 0.18 3.89
C PRO A 107 4.39 0.25 5.40
N LEU A 108 4.65 -0.88 6.08
CA LEU A 108 4.93 -0.91 7.53
C LEU A 108 6.14 -0.07 7.92
N ASN A 109 7.07 0.19 7.00
CA ASN A 109 8.23 1.05 7.25
C ASN A 109 7.92 2.54 7.03
N LEU A 110 6.72 2.87 6.56
CA LEU A 110 6.27 4.24 6.27
C LEU A 110 5.44 4.85 7.40
N VAL A 111 5.25 4.15 8.53
CA VAL A 111 4.55 4.70 9.71
C VAL A 111 5.30 5.94 10.21
N LEU A 112 4.62 7.08 10.27
CA LEU A 112 5.17 8.32 10.79
C LEU A 112 5.17 8.33 12.32
N ASN A 113 5.87 9.31 12.91
CA ASN A 113 5.89 9.49 14.37
C ASN A 113 4.55 9.97 14.96
N THR A 114 3.53 10.16 14.12
CA THR A 114 2.12 10.31 14.51
C THR A 114 1.50 8.97 14.93
N GLY A 115 2.12 7.83 14.57
CA GLY A 115 1.58 6.49 14.76
C GLY A 115 0.74 5.97 13.60
N SER A 116 0.62 6.74 12.52
CA SER A 116 -0.19 6.41 11.35
C SER A 116 0.63 6.48 10.06
N PHE A 117 0.10 5.91 8.98
CA PHE A 117 0.67 6.11 7.65
C PHE A 117 0.52 7.56 7.17
N PRO A 118 1.38 8.04 6.26
CA PRO A 118 1.11 9.28 5.55
C PRO A 118 -0.12 9.11 4.65
N ARG A 119 -0.98 10.13 4.59
CA ARG A 119 -2.15 10.18 3.69
C ARG A 119 -1.75 10.55 2.26
N LEU A 120 -0.83 9.78 1.68
CA LEU A 120 -0.39 9.98 0.30
C LEU A 120 -1.54 9.67 -0.65
N ASN A 121 -1.73 10.51 -1.66
CA ASN A 121 -2.68 10.26 -2.75
C ASN A 121 -4.11 10.10 -2.20
N ASP A 122 -4.94 9.35 -2.92
CA ASP A 122 -6.26 9.01 -2.41
C ASP A 122 -6.18 8.18 -1.12
N CYS A 123 -6.39 8.87 -0.01
CA CYS A 123 -6.49 8.33 1.33
C CYS A 123 -7.50 9.17 2.12
N ILE A 124 -8.68 8.62 2.39
CA ILE A 124 -9.70 9.28 3.20
C ILE A 124 -9.26 9.21 4.67
N ALA A 125 -9.48 10.28 5.42
CA ALA A 125 -9.19 10.32 6.85
C ALA A 125 -9.75 9.08 7.59
N GLY A 126 -8.90 8.43 8.37
CA GLY A 126 -9.14 7.14 9.02
C GLY A 126 -8.54 5.94 8.28
N GLN A 127 -8.31 6.03 6.97
CA GLN A 127 -7.68 4.96 6.18
C GLN A 127 -6.16 4.88 6.38
N GLU A 128 -5.55 5.92 6.96
CA GLU A 128 -4.13 5.92 7.31
C GLU A 128 -3.79 5.09 8.56
N GLN A 129 -4.80 4.57 9.26
CA GLN A 129 -4.60 3.82 10.49
C GLN A 129 -4.15 2.37 10.19
N LEU A 130 -3.19 1.88 10.96
CA LEU A 130 -2.77 0.48 10.88
C LEU A 130 -3.75 -0.42 11.65
N THR A 131 -4.78 -0.93 10.96
CA THR A 131 -5.81 -1.83 11.52
C THR A 131 -5.91 -3.18 10.80
N HIS A 132 -4.90 -3.51 9.99
CA HIS A 132 -4.94 -4.60 9.01
C HIS A 132 -4.69 -6.01 9.58
N ALA A 133 -5.34 -6.37 10.71
CA ALA A 133 -5.24 -7.71 11.31
C ALA A 133 -5.57 -8.82 10.30
N HIS A 134 -6.55 -8.57 9.44
CA HIS A 134 -6.98 -9.46 8.36
C HIS A 134 -5.90 -9.82 7.33
N LEU A 135 -4.83 -9.03 7.24
CA LEU A 135 -3.65 -9.34 6.43
C LEU A 135 -2.55 -9.97 7.27
N PHE A 136 -2.23 -9.35 8.41
CA PHE A 136 -1.01 -9.66 9.14
C PHE A 136 -1.09 -10.90 10.03
N GLU A 137 -2.28 -11.35 10.46
CA GLU A 137 -2.42 -12.64 11.16
C GLU A 137 -1.98 -13.80 10.26
N PHE A 138 -2.55 -13.84 9.04
CA PHE A 138 -2.16 -14.83 8.03
C PHE A 138 -0.70 -14.67 7.61
N ALA A 139 -0.27 -13.43 7.29
CA ALA A 139 1.11 -13.20 6.84
C ALA A 139 2.15 -13.58 7.90
N TYR A 140 1.88 -13.33 9.18
CA TYR A 140 2.77 -13.75 10.26
C TYR A 140 2.80 -15.27 10.43
N LYS A 141 1.65 -15.95 10.34
CA LYS A 141 1.58 -17.41 10.44
C LYS A 141 2.38 -18.10 9.33
N GLU A 142 2.20 -17.68 8.08
CA GLU A 142 2.80 -18.33 6.92
C GLU A 142 4.24 -17.87 6.64
N ALA A 143 4.60 -16.63 7.01
CA ALA A 143 5.94 -16.09 6.87
C ALA A 143 6.39 -15.27 8.11
N PRO A 144 6.67 -15.94 9.25
CA PRO A 144 7.00 -15.27 10.49
C PRO A 144 8.21 -14.34 10.34
N CYS A 145 8.06 -13.08 10.75
CA CYS A 145 9.17 -12.15 10.89
C CYS A 145 8.87 -11.04 11.90
N ASP A 146 9.93 -10.41 12.42
CA ASP A 146 9.85 -9.38 13.46
C ASP A 146 9.00 -8.16 13.03
N LEU A 147 9.03 -7.82 11.74
CA LEU A 147 8.26 -6.70 11.21
C LEU A 147 6.75 -6.97 11.27
N PHE A 148 6.32 -8.18 10.93
CA PHE A 148 4.90 -8.58 11.04
C PHE A 148 4.46 -8.75 12.49
N ALA A 149 5.33 -9.26 13.36
CA ALA A 149 5.08 -9.28 14.81
C ALA A 149 4.88 -7.86 15.36
N SER A 150 5.71 -6.91 14.94
CA SER A 150 5.61 -5.50 15.35
C SER A 150 4.35 -4.84 14.77
N ALA A 151 3.95 -5.18 13.55
CA ALA A 151 2.68 -4.74 12.97
C ALA A 151 1.48 -5.21 13.79
N LEU A 152 1.42 -6.51 14.13
CA LEU A 152 0.37 -7.06 14.99
C LEU A 152 0.40 -6.46 16.39
N ALA A 153 1.58 -6.26 16.98
CA ALA A 153 1.72 -5.56 18.25
C ALA A 153 1.15 -4.14 18.20
N SER A 154 1.33 -3.42 17.08
CA SER A 154 0.77 -2.07 16.85
C SER A 154 -0.75 -2.10 16.70
N ILE A 155 -1.27 -3.03 15.90
CA ILE A 155 -2.71 -3.19 15.65
C ILE A 155 -3.44 -3.45 16.98
N TYR A 156 -2.92 -4.39 17.78
CA TYR A 156 -3.54 -4.81 19.04
C TYR A 156 -3.32 -3.86 20.23
N GLN A 157 -2.69 -2.70 20.02
CA GLN A 157 -2.76 -1.61 21.00
C GLN A 157 -4.15 -0.97 21.05
N ASN A 158 -4.86 -0.99 19.92
CA ASN A 158 -6.12 -0.25 19.74
C ASN A 158 -7.35 -1.15 19.68
N ILE A 159 -7.16 -2.45 19.43
CA ILE A 159 -8.25 -3.45 19.34
C ILE A 159 -7.87 -4.73 20.08
N SER A 160 -8.87 -5.52 20.46
CA SER A 160 -8.65 -6.85 21.05
C SER A 160 -8.35 -7.90 19.97
N ARG A 161 -7.57 -8.93 20.34
CA ARG A 161 -7.26 -10.09 19.48
C ARG A 161 -8.34 -11.19 19.56
N ASP A 162 -9.60 -10.80 19.70
CA ASP A 162 -10.78 -11.68 19.75
C ASP A 162 -11.55 -11.68 18.43
N ASN A 163 -10.83 -11.58 17.31
CA ASN A 163 -11.38 -11.46 15.96
C ASN A 163 -11.22 -12.75 15.14
N ILE A 164 -11.97 -12.84 14.05
CA ILE A 164 -12.02 -14.02 13.19
C ILE A 164 -10.69 -14.32 12.48
N ASP A 165 -9.90 -13.29 12.15
CA ASP A 165 -8.62 -13.48 11.48
C ASP A 165 -7.58 -14.09 12.42
N ALA A 166 -7.53 -13.65 13.68
CA ALA A 166 -6.71 -14.27 14.71
C ALA A 166 -7.12 -15.73 14.97
N LEU A 167 -8.43 -16.01 14.97
CA LEU A 167 -8.97 -17.36 15.18
C LEU A 167 -8.64 -18.33 14.03
N LEU A 168 -8.88 -17.91 12.78
CA LEU A 168 -8.77 -18.80 11.61
C LEU A 168 -7.36 -18.82 11.02
N TYR A 169 -6.67 -17.69 11.03
CA TYR A 169 -5.44 -17.48 10.27
C TYR A 169 -4.24 -17.07 11.13
N GLY A 170 -4.44 -16.82 12.42
CA GLY A 170 -3.37 -16.46 13.36
C GLY A 170 -2.65 -17.65 13.97
N VAL A 171 -1.57 -17.35 14.70
CA VAL A 171 -0.93 -18.29 15.63
C VAL A 171 -1.63 -18.27 16.99
N GLU A 172 -1.48 -19.31 17.81
CA GLU A 172 -2.11 -19.38 19.13
C GLU A 172 -1.65 -18.22 20.04
N THR A 173 -0.33 -18.04 20.16
CA THR A 173 0.29 -16.96 20.95
C THR A 173 1.23 -16.17 20.06
N LEU A 174 1.05 -14.85 20.00
CA LEU A 174 1.97 -13.95 19.32
C LEU A 174 3.28 -13.82 20.12
N PRO A 175 4.43 -13.65 19.45
CA PRO A 175 5.66 -13.33 20.14
C PRO A 175 5.55 -11.97 20.83
N GLU A 176 6.36 -11.76 21.87
CA GLU A 176 6.55 -10.42 22.41
C GLU A 176 7.28 -9.56 21.37
N ALA A 177 6.64 -8.48 20.94
CA ALA A 177 7.20 -7.55 19.97
C ALA A 177 6.87 -6.10 20.37
N LYS A 178 7.74 -5.18 19.98
CA LYS A 178 7.48 -3.75 20.17
C LYS A 178 6.60 -3.24 19.01
N PRO A 179 5.68 -2.30 19.27
CA PRO A 179 4.97 -1.61 18.21
C PRO A 179 5.93 -0.95 17.21
N LEU A 180 5.48 -0.78 15.98
CA LEU A 180 6.19 -0.07 14.93
C LEU A 180 6.46 1.37 15.36
N THR A 181 7.65 1.85 15.01
CA THR A 181 8.06 3.23 15.24
C THR A 181 8.51 3.86 13.94
N CYS A 182 8.35 5.18 13.85
CA CYS A 182 8.91 5.95 12.76
C CYS A 182 10.42 5.71 12.62
N GLN A 183 10.87 5.60 11.38
CA GLN A 183 12.28 5.42 11.03
C GLN A 183 12.58 6.18 9.74
N SER A 184 13.86 6.52 9.54
CA SER A 184 14.29 7.03 8.25
C SER A 184 14.28 5.93 7.21
N ILE A 185 13.80 6.22 6.02
CA ILE A 185 13.82 5.31 4.87
C ILE A 185 13.98 6.11 3.58
N HIS A 186 14.70 5.54 2.62
CA HIS A 186 14.77 6.06 1.25
C HIS A 186 14.46 4.91 0.29
N THR A 187 13.39 5.08 -0.48
CA THR A 187 12.98 4.16 -1.54
C THR A 187 12.91 4.95 -2.84
N GLU A 188 13.96 4.86 -3.65
CA GLU A 188 14.10 5.62 -4.88
C GLU A 188 13.04 5.23 -5.93
N PRO A 189 12.92 3.96 -6.35
CA PRO A 189 11.85 3.56 -7.27
C PRO A 189 10.42 3.82 -6.77
N ALA A 190 10.14 3.69 -5.46
CA ALA A 190 8.83 4.08 -4.90
C ALA A 190 8.66 5.60 -4.75
N GLY A 191 9.75 6.35 -4.84
CA GLY A 191 9.84 7.79 -4.70
C GLY A 191 9.32 8.33 -3.36
N ILE A 192 9.66 7.64 -2.27
CA ILE A 192 9.31 8.06 -0.92
C ILE A 192 10.60 8.16 -0.11
N SER A 193 10.77 9.24 0.63
CA SER A 193 11.86 9.37 1.59
C SER A 193 11.36 9.98 2.88
N ILE A 194 11.62 9.29 3.99
CA ILE A 194 11.35 9.77 5.33
C ILE A 194 12.69 9.98 6.01
N GLU A 195 12.90 11.15 6.61
CA GLU A 195 13.98 11.38 7.55
C GLU A 195 13.38 11.66 8.93
N TYR A 196 13.80 10.87 9.92
CA TYR A 196 13.30 10.95 11.29
C TYR A 196 14.41 11.26 12.28
N ASN A 197 14.28 12.38 13.00
CA ASN A 197 15.13 12.73 14.12
C ASN A 197 14.47 12.27 15.43
N GLN A 198 14.99 11.18 16.00
CA GLN A 198 14.45 10.59 17.23
C GLN A 198 14.60 11.49 18.46
N GLN A 199 15.68 12.26 18.57
CA GLN A 199 15.93 13.13 19.73
C GLN A 199 14.96 14.30 19.78
N ALA A 200 14.67 14.90 18.62
CA ALA A 200 13.72 15.99 18.48
C ALA A 200 12.28 15.51 18.26
N ASN A 201 12.07 14.21 18.01
CA ASN A 201 10.81 13.62 17.59
C ASN A 201 10.16 14.36 16.41
N ASN A 202 10.94 14.59 15.35
CA ASN A 202 10.46 15.23 14.12
C ASN A 202 10.70 14.30 12.93
N ALA A 203 9.73 14.20 12.03
CA ALA A 203 9.90 13.49 10.76
C ALA A 203 9.52 14.41 9.59
N VAL A 204 10.28 14.31 8.50
CA VAL A 204 9.91 14.87 7.20
C VAL A 204 9.77 13.74 6.20
N LEU A 205 8.68 13.72 5.46
CA LEU A 205 8.51 12.89 4.28
C LEU A 205 8.62 13.79 3.05
N PHE A 206 9.42 13.37 2.09
CA PHE A 206 9.53 13.98 0.78
C PHE A 206 9.02 12.98 -0.27
N LYS A 207 7.99 13.40 -1.02
CA LYS A 207 7.35 12.59 -2.07
C LYS A 207 7.95 12.93 -3.42
N HIS A 208 8.79 12.03 -3.93
CA HIS A 208 9.37 12.05 -5.27
C HIS A 208 8.86 10.87 -6.12
N ALA A 209 7.63 10.40 -5.82
CA ALA A 209 7.00 9.25 -6.45
C ALA A 209 6.68 9.47 -7.94
N PRO A 210 6.78 8.43 -8.78
CA PRO A 210 6.30 8.48 -10.16
C PRO A 210 4.77 8.63 -10.20
N TYR A 211 4.24 8.97 -11.39
CA TYR A 211 2.80 9.05 -11.61
C TYR A 211 2.11 7.69 -11.57
N GLY A 212 1.16 7.58 -10.63
CA GLY A 212 0.45 6.34 -10.28
C GLY A 212 -0.95 6.21 -10.88
N GLY A 213 -1.36 7.11 -11.78
CA GLY A 213 -2.66 7.03 -12.44
C GLY A 213 -3.80 7.69 -11.68
N GLU A 214 -4.98 7.06 -11.67
CA GLU A 214 -6.22 7.70 -11.22
C GLU A 214 -6.19 8.11 -9.74
N HIS A 215 -5.64 7.28 -8.86
CA HIS A 215 -5.62 7.58 -7.42
C HIS A 215 -4.54 8.60 -7.02
N ASP A 216 -3.75 9.06 -7.98
CA ASP A 216 -2.63 9.96 -7.74
C ASP A 216 -3.05 11.44 -7.74
N HIS A 217 -2.25 12.25 -7.05
CA HIS A 217 -2.45 13.69 -6.91
C HIS A 217 -1.38 14.47 -7.72
N TYR A 218 -1.64 15.76 -7.96
CA TYR A 218 -0.71 16.66 -8.67
C TYR A 218 0.28 17.31 -7.70
N ASP A 219 1.09 16.53 -7.01
CA ASP A 219 1.77 16.90 -5.76
C ASP A 219 3.26 16.54 -5.71
N ARG A 220 3.95 16.51 -6.86
CA ARG A 220 5.37 16.13 -6.91
C ARG A 220 6.24 17.04 -6.09
N LEU A 221 7.28 16.44 -5.52
CA LEU A 221 8.21 17.09 -4.60
C LEU A 221 7.49 17.64 -3.35
N GLY A 222 6.34 17.04 -3.02
CA GLY A 222 5.54 17.38 -1.86
C GLY A 222 6.21 17.02 -0.55
N LEU A 223 5.97 17.85 0.45
CA LEU A 223 6.47 17.64 1.81
C LEU A 223 5.35 17.32 2.80
N LEU A 224 5.61 16.37 3.68
CA LEU A 224 4.85 16.21 4.92
C LEU A 224 5.82 16.39 6.09
N LEU A 225 5.49 17.28 7.03
CA LEU A 225 6.32 17.58 8.20
C LEU A 225 5.55 17.30 9.47
N THR A 226 6.19 16.59 10.39
CA THR A 226 5.69 16.30 11.73
C THR A 226 6.66 16.80 12.80
N ARG A 227 6.11 17.22 13.93
CA ARG A 227 6.85 17.61 15.12
C ARG A 227 6.15 17.10 16.37
N ASN A 228 6.90 16.38 17.21
CA ASN A 228 6.40 15.77 18.44
C ASN A 228 5.12 14.94 18.21
N GLY A 229 5.10 14.13 17.15
CA GLY A 229 3.95 13.28 16.78
C GLY A 229 2.71 14.04 16.29
N LYS A 230 2.84 15.31 15.90
CA LYS A 230 1.76 16.11 15.29
C LYS A 230 2.15 16.59 13.91
N GLU A 231 1.20 16.56 12.98
CA GLU A 231 1.39 17.10 11.64
C GLU A 231 1.47 18.64 11.70
N ILE A 232 2.52 19.20 11.10
CA ILE A 232 2.74 20.64 10.94
C ILE A 232 2.44 21.05 9.50
N LEU A 233 2.93 20.26 8.54
CA LEU A 233 2.56 20.34 7.12
C LEU A 233 1.91 19.00 6.77
N PRO A 234 0.58 18.86 6.93
CA PRO A 234 -0.11 17.61 6.62
C PRO A 234 -0.27 17.44 5.11
N ASP A 235 -0.44 16.18 4.70
CA ASP A 235 -1.20 15.86 3.50
C ASP A 235 -2.67 15.64 3.91
N LEU A 236 -3.58 16.20 3.12
CA LEU A 236 -5.02 16.10 3.39
C LEU A 236 -5.58 14.76 2.92
N GLY A 237 -4.86 14.04 2.06
CA GLY A 237 -5.39 12.88 1.36
C GLY A 237 -6.57 13.30 0.49
N THR A 238 -7.66 12.54 0.55
CA THR A 238 -8.84 12.76 -0.31
C THR A 238 -10.14 12.77 0.49
N THR A 239 -11.25 13.00 -0.21
CA THR A 239 -12.61 12.89 0.34
C THR A 239 -13.37 11.76 -0.36
N GLY A 240 -14.61 11.50 0.06
CA GLY A 240 -15.45 10.51 -0.61
C GLY A 240 -15.64 10.86 -2.09
N TYR A 241 -15.49 9.88 -2.98
CA TYR A 241 -15.51 10.05 -4.44
C TYR A 241 -16.76 10.72 -5.01
N GLY A 242 -17.90 10.64 -4.31
CA GLY A 242 -19.13 11.32 -4.72
C GLY A 242 -19.13 12.83 -4.48
N ALA A 243 -18.15 13.37 -3.74
CA ALA A 243 -18.04 14.79 -3.49
C ALA A 243 -17.29 15.50 -4.61
N GLU A 244 -17.82 16.63 -5.09
CA GLU A 244 -17.18 17.48 -6.10
C GLU A 244 -15.75 17.87 -5.73
N LEU A 245 -15.47 18.02 -4.43
CA LEU A 245 -14.17 18.39 -3.90
C LEU A 245 -13.08 17.35 -4.16
N HIS A 246 -13.41 16.09 -4.44
CA HIS A 246 -12.42 15.06 -4.78
C HIS A 246 -11.52 15.53 -5.94
N TYR A 247 -12.12 15.87 -7.08
CA TYR A 247 -11.38 16.48 -8.21
C TYR A 247 -11.22 18.00 -8.08
N GLY A 248 -12.19 18.69 -7.49
CA GLY A 248 -12.21 20.15 -7.43
C GLY A 248 -11.19 20.76 -6.44
N TYR A 249 -10.69 19.98 -5.48
CA TYR A 249 -9.81 20.47 -4.43
C TYR A 249 -8.69 19.49 -4.10
N TYR A 250 -9.01 18.29 -3.60
CA TYR A 250 -8.05 17.43 -2.92
C TYR A 250 -6.88 16.96 -3.79
N LYS A 251 -7.09 16.74 -5.10
CA LYS A 251 -6.02 16.30 -6.01
C LYS A 251 -5.11 17.42 -6.52
N ASN A 252 -5.46 18.69 -6.29
CA ASN A 252 -4.84 19.83 -6.97
C ASN A 252 -3.51 20.25 -6.33
N THR A 253 -2.55 20.74 -7.12
CA THR A 253 -1.22 21.13 -6.62
C THR A 253 -1.29 22.18 -5.52
N ALA A 254 -2.22 23.14 -5.64
CA ALA A 254 -2.39 24.23 -4.69
C ALA A 254 -2.88 23.80 -3.30
N THR A 255 -3.32 22.55 -3.13
CA THR A 255 -3.73 22.00 -1.83
C THR A 255 -2.63 21.15 -1.18
N HIS A 256 -1.46 21.05 -1.81
CA HIS A 256 -0.32 20.28 -1.30
C HIS A 256 0.86 21.20 -0.96
N ASN A 257 1.79 20.69 -0.15
CA ASN A 257 3.00 21.42 0.24
C ASN A 257 4.08 21.30 -0.85
N THR A 258 3.82 21.88 -2.03
CA THR A 258 4.74 21.89 -3.17
C THR A 258 4.61 23.19 -3.99
N LEU A 259 5.41 23.33 -5.04
CA LEU A 259 5.40 24.48 -5.94
C LEU A 259 4.17 24.46 -6.86
N VAL A 260 3.46 25.60 -6.91
CA VAL A 260 2.42 25.90 -7.88
C VAL A 260 2.91 27.00 -8.81
N VAL A 261 2.79 26.80 -10.11
CA VAL A 261 3.14 27.81 -11.12
C VAL A 261 1.87 28.30 -11.79
N ASN A 262 1.65 29.62 -11.82
CA ASN A 262 0.50 30.25 -12.48
C ASN A 262 -0.88 29.69 -12.07
N GLN A 263 -1.01 29.25 -10.81
CA GLN A 263 -2.24 28.62 -10.29
C GLN A 263 -2.69 27.39 -11.10
N GLN A 264 -1.77 26.70 -11.75
CA GLN A 264 -2.04 25.48 -12.50
C GLN A 264 -1.56 24.25 -11.73
N ASN A 265 -2.24 23.13 -11.96
CA ASN A 265 -1.76 21.84 -11.51
C ASN A 265 -0.46 21.47 -12.24
N GLN A 266 0.41 20.76 -11.55
CA GLN A 266 1.51 20.03 -12.17
C GLN A 266 0.94 19.01 -13.17
N SER A 267 1.66 18.77 -14.27
CA SER A 267 1.31 17.69 -15.20
C SER A 267 1.54 16.32 -14.55
N PRO A 268 0.84 15.26 -15.01
CA PRO A 268 1.23 13.88 -14.71
C PRO A 268 2.68 13.63 -15.15
N ILE A 269 3.60 13.63 -14.19
CA ILE A 269 5.04 13.57 -14.46
C ILE A 269 5.75 12.71 -13.41
N ASN A 270 6.83 12.07 -13.84
CA ASN A 270 7.76 11.35 -12.97
C ASN A 270 8.90 12.30 -12.60
N PRO A 271 9.14 12.57 -11.31
CA PRO A 271 10.31 13.32 -10.87
C PRO A 271 11.61 12.62 -11.24
N GLU A 272 12.68 13.38 -11.38
CA GLU A 272 14.04 12.86 -11.51
C GLU A 272 14.82 13.17 -10.24
N LEU A 273 15.32 12.13 -9.58
CA LEU A 273 16.19 12.27 -8.41
C LEU A 273 17.61 12.59 -8.88
N ASN A 274 18.08 13.82 -8.63
CA ASN A 274 19.43 14.26 -8.98
C ASN A 274 20.47 13.74 -7.98
N SER A 275 20.12 13.73 -6.68
CA SER A 275 21.03 13.27 -5.63
C SER A 275 20.28 12.91 -4.35
N TYR A 276 20.76 11.85 -3.67
CA TYR A 276 20.43 11.53 -2.29
C TYR A 276 21.73 11.34 -1.51
N GLN A 277 21.93 12.11 -0.44
CA GLN A 277 23.13 12.06 0.39
C GLN A 277 22.73 12.00 1.86
N LYS A 278 23.32 11.05 2.59
CA LYS A 278 23.11 10.89 4.03
C LYS A 278 24.43 11.02 4.77
N GLU A 279 24.55 12.09 5.54
CA GLU A 279 25.71 12.43 6.37
C GLU A 279 25.33 12.39 7.86
N SER A 280 26.33 12.45 8.74
CA SER A 280 26.11 12.35 10.20
C SER A 280 25.25 13.48 10.78
N GLY A 281 25.18 14.64 10.12
CA GLY A 281 24.44 15.82 10.58
C GLY A 281 23.25 16.23 9.70
N TYR A 282 23.10 15.67 8.51
CA TYR A 282 22.02 16.02 7.59
C TYR A 282 21.75 14.92 6.57
N THR A 283 20.53 14.95 6.04
CA THR A 283 20.14 14.22 4.83
C THR A 283 19.76 15.26 3.79
N LEU A 284 20.33 15.14 2.58
CA LEU A 284 20.06 16.01 1.44
C LEU A 284 19.39 15.20 0.33
N ILE A 285 18.31 15.74 -0.20
CA ILE A 285 17.60 15.19 -1.35
C ILE A 285 17.45 16.31 -2.38
N ASP A 286 17.88 16.06 -3.60
CA ASP A 286 17.74 16.95 -4.76
C ASP A 286 16.96 16.21 -5.84
N ALA A 287 15.83 16.78 -6.27
CA ALA A 287 14.96 16.23 -7.30
C ALA A 287 14.33 17.36 -8.12
N ARG A 288 14.00 17.07 -9.38
CA ARG A 288 13.36 18.00 -10.32
C ARG A 288 12.12 17.41 -10.98
#